data_AF-A5HHQ9-F1
#
_entry.id   AF-A5HHQ9-F1
#
_cell.length_a   1.000
_cell.length_b   1.000
_cell.length_c   1.000
_cell.angle_alpha   90.00
_cell.angle_beta   90.00
_cell.angle_gamma   90.00
#
_symmetry.space_group_name_H-M   'P 1'
#
loop_
_entity.id
_entity.type
_entity.pdbx_description
1 polymer ?
#
loop_
_entity_poly.entity_id
_entity_poly.type
_entity_poly.pdbx_seq_one_letter_code
_entity_poly.pdbx_strand_id
1 'polypeptide(L)' 'GVDSLTQLTILALNDNQLQALSEGLFDRLGKLQHLDLSKNQLKSIPQGATG' A
#
# COMPACT_ATOMS: atom_id res chain seq x y z
N GLY A 1 -4.47 -4.43 -10.87
CA GLY A 1 -4.17 -4.47 -9.42
C GLY A 1 -2.71 -4.76 -9.22
N VAL A 2 -2.15 -4.42 -8.06
CA VAL A 2 -0.75 -4.72 -7.69
C VAL A 2 -0.53 -6.22 -7.39
N ASP A 3 -1.60 -7.00 -7.44
CA ASP A 3 -1.72 -8.42 -7.12
C ASP A 3 -0.70 -9.37 -7.79
N SER A 4 -0.11 -8.97 -8.92
CA SER A 4 0.91 -9.74 -9.64
C SER A 4 2.35 -9.38 -9.24
N LEU A 5 2.54 -8.33 -8.45
CA LEU A 5 3.85 -7.80 -8.07
C LEU A 5 4.41 -8.52 -6.83
N THR A 6 4.38 -9.86 -6.83
CA THR A 6 4.74 -10.70 -5.67
C THR A 6 6.21 -10.59 -5.27
N GLN A 7 7.04 -10.01 -6.13
CA GLN A 7 8.47 -9.76 -5.91
C GLN A 7 8.79 -8.31 -5.53
N LEU A 8 7.78 -7.44 -5.43
CA LEU A 8 7.97 -6.03 -5.13
C LEU A 8 8.45 -5.85 -3.69
N THR A 9 9.54 -5.12 -3.53
CA THR A 9 10.12 -4.79 -2.22
C THR A 9 9.84 -3.36 -1.80
N ILE A 10 9.59 -2.44 -2.73
CA ILE A 10 9.32 -1.03 -2.47
C ILE A 10 8.09 -0.59 -3.28
N LEU A 11 7.12 0.01 -2.60
CA LEU A 11 5.95 0.64 -3.19
C LEU A 11 5.83 2.07 -2.68
N ALA A 12 6.07 3.05 -3.55
CA ALA A 12 5.92 4.46 -3.25
C ALA A 12 4.67 5.01 -3.93
N LEU A 13 3.71 5.45 -3.13
CA LEU A 13 2.44 6.07 -3.53
C LEU A 13 2.27 7.45 -2.89
N ASN A 14 3.36 8.03 -2.37
CA ASN A 14 3.36 9.35 -1.76
C ASN A 14 2.97 10.46 -2.74
N ASP A 15 2.61 11.62 -2.20
CA ASP A 15 2.26 12.83 -2.98
C ASP A 15 1.08 12.60 -3.95
N ASN A 16 0.08 11.82 -3.52
CA ASN A 16 -1.14 11.54 -4.26
C ASN A 16 -2.40 12.03 -3.52
N GLN A 17 -3.57 11.78 -4.09
CA GLN A 17 -4.86 12.18 -3.53
C GLN A 17 -5.69 10.97 -3.05
N LEU A 18 -5.03 9.90 -2.62
CA LEU A 18 -5.72 8.70 -2.15
C LEU A 18 -6.50 9.02 -0.87
N GLN A 19 -7.81 8.77 -0.90
CA GLN A 19 -8.72 8.99 0.25
C GLN A 19 -9.03 7.70 1.01
N ALA A 20 -8.90 6.56 0.32
CA ALA A 20 -9.09 5.22 0.87
C ALA A 20 -8.18 4.22 0.15
N LEU A 21 -7.90 3.11 0.81
CA LEU A 21 -7.26 1.93 0.24
C LEU A 21 -8.25 0.78 0.31
N SER A 22 -8.27 -0.06 -0.71
CA SER A 22 -9.07 -1.29 -0.68
C SER A 22 -8.51 -2.24 0.37
N GLU A 23 -9.40 -2.92 1.10
CA GLU A 23 -9.01 -4.02 1.97
C GLU A 23 -8.28 -5.09 1.16
N GLY A 24 -7.20 -5.63 1.72
CA GLY A 24 -6.39 -6.66 1.10
C GLY A 24 -5.55 -6.23 -0.11
N LEU A 25 -5.48 -4.94 -0.44
CA LEU A 25 -4.71 -4.42 -1.59
C LEU A 25 -3.24 -4.89 -1.58
N PHE A 26 -2.66 -5.12 -0.41
CA PHE A 26 -1.26 -5.48 -0.25
C PHE A 26 -1.05 -6.95 0.14
N ASP A 27 -2.11 -7.76 0.26
CA ASP A 27 -2.01 -9.14 0.77
C ASP A 27 -1.08 -10.04 -0.05
N ARG A 28 -0.95 -9.75 -1.35
CA ARG A 28 -0.08 -10.49 -2.27
C ARG A 28 1.34 -9.93 -2.36
N LEU A 29 1.60 -8.77 -1.77
CA LEU A 29 2.91 -8.12 -1.73
C LEU A 29 3.72 -8.65 -0.55
N GLY A 30 3.81 -9.98 -0.37
CA GLY A 30 4.46 -10.61 0.79
C GLY A 30 5.98 -10.38 0.88
N LYS A 31 6.59 -9.74 -0.13
CA LYS A 31 8.00 -9.32 -0.13
C LYS A 31 8.19 -7.81 0.05
N LEU A 32 7.10 -7.06 0.25
CA LEU A 32 7.16 -5.61 0.42
C LEU A 32 7.85 -5.28 1.73
N GLN A 33 8.87 -4.44 1.66
CA GLN A 33 9.68 -3.99 2.79
C GLN A 33 9.46 -2.50 3.07
N HIS A 34 9.05 -1.74 2.05
CA HIS A 34 8.81 -0.31 2.17
C HIS A 34 7.53 0.08 1.45
N LEU A 35 6.63 0.73 2.19
CA LEU A 35 5.40 1.32 1.67
C LEU A 35 5.37 2.80 2.07
N ASP A 36 5.45 3.69 1.09
CA ASP A 36 5.29 5.12 1.32
C ASP A 36 3.90 5.58 0.85
N LEU A 37 3.06 5.96 1.81
CA LEU A 37 1.72 6.53 1.60
C LEU A 37 1.66 8.00 2.01
N SER A 38 2.79 8.62 2.33
CA SER A 38 2.83 9.97 2.86
C SER A 38 2.20 10.98 1.91
N LYS A 39 1.65 12.08 2.48
CA LYS A 39 1.01 13.16 1.72
C LYS A 39 -0.14 12.69 0.81
N ASN A 40 -0.88 11.69 1.27
CA ASN A 40 -2.21 11.36 0.78
C ASN A 40 -3.30 11.93 1.71
N GLN A 41 -4.57 11.63 1.42
CA GLN A 41 -5.75 12.07 2.19
C GLN A 41 -6.43 10.89 2.90
N LEU A 42 -5.66 9.87 3.25
CA LEU A 42 -6.14 8.64 3.86
C LEU A 42 -6.67 8.93 5.28
N LYS A 43 -7.93 8.55 5.54
CA LYS A 43 -8.55 8.68 6.87
C LYS A 43 -8.18 7.53 7.80
N SER A 44 -7.89 6.38 7.23
CA SER A 44 -7.46 5.18 7.92
C SER A 44 -6.54 4.37 7.02
N ILE A 45 -5.73 3.54 7.65
CA ILE A 45 -4.89 2.57 6.99
C ILE A 45 -5.47 1.18 7.31
N PRO A 46 -5.81 0.35 6.33
CA PRO A 46 -6.33 -0.99 6.58
C PRO A 46 -5.26 -1.84 7.29
N GLN A 47 -5.69 -2.73 8.17
CA GLN A 47 -4.82 -3.50 9.07
C GLN A 47 -3.71 -4.29 8.35
N GLY A 48 -3.94 -4.72 7.11
CA GLY A 48 -2.95 -5.42 6.28
C GLY A 48 -1.83 -4.53 5.70
N ALA A 49 -1.88 -3.22 5.89
CA ALA A 49 -0.86 -2.28 5.43
C ALA A 49 0.15 -1.87 6.52
N THR A 50 -0.04 -2.31 7.77
CA THR A 50 0.82 -1.96 8.93
C THR A 50 1.49 -3.18 9.56
N GLY A 51 1.75 -4.23 8.78
CA GLY A 51 2.52 -5.41 9.21
C GLY A 51 4.02 -5.22 9.03
#